data_AF-A0A975A5Q1-F1
#
_entry.id   AF-A0A975A5Q1-F1
#
_cell.length_a   1.000
_cell.length_b   1.000
_cell.length_c   1.000
_cell.angle_alpha   90.00
_cell.angle_beta   90.00
_cell.angle_gamma   90.00
#
_symmetry.space_group_name_H-M   'P 1'
#
loop_
_entity.id
_entity.type
_entity.pdbx_description
1 polymer ?
#
loop_
_entity_poly.entity_id
_entity_poly.type
_entity_poly.pdbx_seq_one_letter_code
_entity_poly.pdbx_strand_id
1 'polypeptide(L)'
;MSTYQVEPAELRSTASDLRSAAKDARAADASDAVATLGGALPGSSTASVMPKFATAWDEGIDGWASSVDDFADGLEAAATDAEAADAKAQAFQEWLRSFVGGR
;
A
#
# COMPACT_ATOMS: atom_id res chain seq x y z
N MET A 1 -29.79 -8.32 -3.39
CA MET A 1 -28.65 -7.40 -3.61
C MET A 1 -27.87 -7.37 -2.32
N SER A 2 -26.64 -7.90 -2.31
CA SER A 2 -25.74 -7.69 -1.17
C SER A 2 -25.42 -6.21 -1.15
N THR A 3 -25.74 -5.52 -0.06
CA THR A 3 -25.22 -4.17 0.18
C THR A 3 -23.70 -4.29 0.18
N TYR A 4 -23.03 -3.59 -0.74
CA TYR A 4 -21.58 -3.38 -0.64
C TYR A 4 -21.36 -2.49 0.58
N GLN A 5 -21.16 -3.10 1.75
CA GLN A 5 -20.65 -2.41 2.92
C GLN A 5 -19.14 -2.38 2.80
N VAL A 6 -18.59 -1.18 2.82
CA VAL A 6 -17.16 -0.99 3.03
C VAL A 6 -16.90 -1.32 4.49
N GLU A 7 -15.98 -2.25 4.78
CA GLU A 7 -15.53 -2.55 6.13
C GLU A 7 -14.24 -1.76 6.43
N PRO A 8 -14.28 -0.68 7.24
CA PRO A 8 -13.10 0.15 7.50
C PRO A 8 -11.94 -0.63 8.13
N ALA A 9 -12.24 -1.68 8.90
CA ALA A 9 -11.25 -2.55 9.51
C ALA A 9 -10.48 -3.37 8.45
N GLU A 10 -11.17 -3.92 7.45
CA GLU A 10 -10.53 -4.68 6.36
C GLU A 10 -9.65 -3.80 5.50
N LEU A 11 -10.09 -2.56 5.21
CA LEU A 11 -9.28 -1.58 4.48
C LEU A 11 -7.98 -1.26 5.21
N ARG A 12 -8.04 -1.03 6.52
CA ARG A 12 -6.84 -0.77 7.34
C ARG A 12 -5.94 -1.98 7.48
N SER A 13 -6.50 -3.18 7.60
CA SER A 13 -5.72 -4.42 7.60
C SER A 13 -4.94 -4.55 6.28
N THR A 14 -5.63 -4.34 5.15
CA THR A 14 -5.02 -4.41 3.82
C THR A 14 -3.92 -3.34 3.66
N ALA A 15 -4.16 -2.11 4.12
CA ALA A 15 -3.14 -1.06 4.13
C ALA A 15 -1.89 -1.48 4.94
N SER A 16 -2.07 -2.11 6.10
CA SER A 16 -0.96 -2.62 6.92
C SER A 16 -0.17 -3.74 6.21
N ASP A 17 -0.87 -4.67 5.56
CA ASP A 17 -0.23 -5.76 4.82
C ASP A 17 0.57 -5.23 3.62
N LEU A 18 0.03 -4.23 2.91
CA LEU A 18 0.71 -3.55 1.81
C LEU A 18 1.99 -2.85 2.27
N ARG A 19 1.95 -2.12 3.38
CA ARG A 19 3.15 -1.46 3.96
C ARG A 19 4.19 -2.48 4.39
N SER A 20 3.76 -3.63 4.92
CA SER A 20 4.67 -4.72 5.27
C SER A 20 5.36 -5.28 4.03
N ALA A 21 4.61 -5.53 2.95
CA ALA A 21 5.16 -5.98 1.68
C ALA A 21 6.12 -4.95 1.04
N ALA A 22 5.78 -3.66 1.09
CA ALA A 22 6.64 -2.58 0.60
C ALA A 22 7.97 -2.53 1.38
N LYS A 23 7.90 -2.67 2.71
CA LYS A 23 9.08 -2.76 3.57
C LYS A 23 9.94 -3.99 3.26
N ASP A 24 9.32 -5.15 3.11
CA ASP A 24 10.03 -6.41 2.85
C ASP A 24 10.71 -6.38 1.47
N ALA A 25 10.09 -5.76 0.47
CA ALA A 25 10.70 -5.58 -0.84
C ALA A 25 11.94 -4.66 -0.79
N ARG A 26 11.86 -3.54 -0.07
CA ARG A 26 13.03 -2.65 0.15
C ARG A 26 14.16 -3.37 0.90
N ALA A 27 13.81 -4.29 1.81
CA ALA A 27 14.78 -5.06 2.58
C ALA A 27 15.41 -6.21 1.80
N ALA A 28 14.81 -6.66 0.68
CA ALA A 28 15.28 -7.78 -0.12
C ALA A 28 16.53 -7.47 -0.99
N ASP A 29 17.26 -6.40 -0.65
CA ASP A 29 18.50 -5.89 -1.27
C ASP A 29 19.17 -6.87 -2.25
N ALA A 30 19.09 -6.54 -3.55
CA ALA A 30 19.68 -7.36 -4.61
C ALA A 30 21.11 -6.94 -4.97
N SER A 31 21.64 -5.88 -4.34
CA SER A 31 22.95 -5.31 -4.70
C SER A 31 24.07 -6.34 -4.59
N ASP A 32 24.07 -7.16 -3.54
CA ASP A 32 25.03 -8.25 -3.33
C ASP A 32 24.93 -9.34 -4.41
N ALA A 33 23.70 -9.70 -4.80
CA ALA A 33 23.47 -10.69 -5.85
C ALA A 33 23.93 -10.15 -7.22
N VAL A 34 23.67 -8.88 -7.52
CA VAL A 34 24.12 -8.22 -8.76
C VAL A 34 25.64 -8.06 -8.78
N ALA A 35 26.25 -7.68 -7.66
CA ALA A 35 27.71 -7.58 -7.54
C ALA A 35 28.37 -8.94 -7.73
N THR A 36 27.82 -10.00 -7.14
CA THR A 36 28.29 -11.38 -7.31
C THR A 36 28.23 -11.81 -8.78
N LEU A 37 27.12 -11.53 -9.47
CA LEU A 37 26.96 -11.79 -10.91
C LEU A 37 27.99 -11.02 -11.76
N GLY A 38 28.23 -9.75 -11.46
CA GLY A 38 29.24 -8.94 -12.15
C GLY A 38 30.66 -9.50 -11.96
N GLY A 39 31.00 -9.92 -10.75
CA GLY A 39 32.29 -10.53 -10.42
C GLY A 39 32.52 -11.89 -11.08
N ALA A 40 31.46 -12.65 -11.36
CA ALA A 40 31.53 -13.93 -12.04
C ALA A 40 31.76 -13.82 -13.57
N LEU A 41 31.63 -12.63 -14.15
CA LEU A 41 31.72 -12.40 -15.60
C LEU A 41 32.85 -11.43 -16.00
N PRO A 42 34.09 -11.60 -15.52
CA PRO A 42 35.18 -10.66 -15.78
C PRO A 42 35.50 -10.53 -17.27
N GLY A 43 35.63 -9.30 -17.75
CA GLY A 43 35.94 -8.99 -19.15
C GLY A 43 34.75 -9.06 -20.12
N SER A 44 33.55 -9.45 -19.65
CA SER A 44 32.34 -9.42 -20.47
C SER A 44 31.77 -8.00 -20.60
N SER A 45 31.10 -7.71 -21.71
CA SER A 45 30.29 -6.50 -21.85
C SER A 45 29.18 -6.45 -20.79
N THR A 46 28.65 -7.61 -20.38
CA THR A 46 27.62 -7.73 -19.34
C THR A 46 28.09 -7.21 -17.99
N ALA A 47 29.31 -7.53 -17.57
CA ALA A 47 29.87 -7.04 -16.31
C ALA A 47 29.96 -5.50 -16.27
N SER A 48 30.15 -4.85 -17.43
CA SER A 48 30.22 -3.38 -17.49
C SER A 48 28.87 -2.68 -17.26
N VAL A 49 27.75 -3.40 -17.42
CA VAL A 49 26.39 -2.84 -17.20
C VAL A 49 25.78 -3.26 -15.86
N MET A 50 26.38 -4.21 -15.13
CA MET A 50 25.86 -4.68 -13.83
C MET A 50 25.70 -3.56 -12.78
N PRO A 51 26.62 -2.58 -12.63
CA PRO A 51 26.39 -1.49 -11.69
C PRO A 51 25.15 -0.65 -12.04
N LYS A 52 24.92 -0.39 -13.34
CA LYS A 52 23.73 0.32 -13.81
C LYS A 52 22.46 -0.49 -13.55
N PHE A 53 22.54 -1.80 -13.72
CA PHE A 53 21.44 -2.70 -13.40
C PHE A 53 21.12 -2.70 -11.91
N ALA A 54 22.12 -2.74 -11.03
CA ALA A 54 21.92 -2.62 -9.58
C ALA A 54 21.18 -1.32 -9.22
N THR A 55 21.66 -0.18 -9.72
CA THR A 55 20.99 1.11 -9.50
C THR A 55 19.56 1.12 -10.01
N ALA A 56 19.31 0.63 -11.24
CA ALA A 56 17.97 0.59 -11.80
C ALA A 56 17.03 -0.38 -11.05
N TRP A 57 17.58 -1.45 -10.47
CA TRP A 57 16.84 -2.37 -9.62
C TRP A 57 16.41 -1.68 -8.32
N ASP A 58 17.34 -1.03 -7.63
CA ASP A 58 17.05 -0.33 -6.37
C ASP A 58 16.02 0.79 -6.59
N GLU A 59 16.22 1.63 -7.62
CA GLU A 59 15.26 2.67 -8.01
C GLU A 59 13.88 2.09 -8.35
N GLY A 60 13.84 0.94 -9.02
CA GLY A 60 12.60 0.25 -9.38
C GLY A 60 11.84 -0.29 -8.16
N ILE A 61 12.55 -0.92 -7.22
CA ILE A 61 11.97 -1.42 -5.97
C ILE A 61 11.47 -0.26 -5.11
N ASP A 62 12.25 0.81 -4.97
CA ASP A 62 11.84 1.99 -4.21
C ASP A 62 10.62 2.67 -4.83
N GLY A 63 10.57 2.79 -6.16
CA GLY A 63 9.43 3.36 -6.87
C GLY A 63 8.15 2.51 -6.71
N TRP A 64 8.29 1.19 -6.84
CA TRP A 64 7.17 0.26 -6.61
C TRP A 64 6.67 0.33 -5.16
N ALA A 65 7.59 0.24 -4.19
CA ALA A 65 7.24 0.25 -2.77
C ALA A 65 6.58 1.57 -2.37
N SER A 66 7.02 2.71 -2.91
CA SER A 66 6.39 4.01 -2.69
C SER A 66 4.97 4.06 -3.27
N SER A 67 4.76 3.48 -4.45
CA SER A 67 3.41 3.40 -5.04
C SER A 67 2.46 2.51 -4.22
N VAL A 68 3.00 1.46 -3.59
CA VAL A 68 2.25 0.60 -2.66
C VAL A 68 1.89 1.35 -1.38
N ASP A 69 2.82 2.14 -0.84
CA ASP A 69 2.57 3.00 0.33
C ASP A 69 1.47 4.04 0.02
N ASP A 70 1.54 4.72 -1.13
CA ASP A 70 0.51 5.66 -1.58
C ASP A 70 -0.87 5.01 -1.71
N PHE A 71 -0.92 3.77 -2.21
CA PHE A 71 -2.17 3.02 -2.29
C PHE A 71 -2.71 2.66 -0.90
N ALA A 72 -1.84 2.27 0.03
CA ALA A 72 -2.20 2.01 1.42
C ALA A 72 -2.78 3.26 2.11
N ASP A 73 -2.18 4.43 1.89
CA ASP A 73 -2.70 5.71 2.39
C ASP A 73 -4.11 6.01 1.83
N GLY A 74 -4.34 5.68 0.55
CA GLY A 74 -5.67 5.77 -0.06
C GLY A 74 -6.72 4.86 0.60
N LEU A 75 -6.34 3.65 1.01
CA LEU A 75 -7.23 2.74 1.74
C LEU A 75 -7.56 3.27 3.14
N GLU A 76 -6.60 3.87 3.83
CA GLU A 76 -6.86 4.48 5.15
C GLU A 76 -7.78 5.69 5.04
N ALA A 77 -7.57 6.55 4.03
CA ALA A 77 -8.47 7.67 3.76
C ALA A 77 -9.90 7.18 3.48
N ALA A 78 -10.05 6.15 2.65
CA ALA A 78 -11.34 5.55 2.36
C ALA A 78 -12.02 4.95 3.61
N ALA A 79 -11.25 4.32 4.50
CA ALA A 79 -11.75 3.80 5.77
C ALA A 79 -12.28 4.92 6.67
N THR A 80 -11.53 6.02 6.80
CA THR A 80 -11.95 7.21 7.56
C THR A 80 -13.21 7.86 6.98
N ASP A 81 -13.29 7.98 5.65
CA ASP A 81 -14.48 8.54 4.99
C ASP A 81 -15.73 7.67 5.20
N ALA A 82 -15.58 6.34 5.15
CA ALA A 82 -16.66 5.40 5.42
C ALA A 82 -17.19 5.53 6.85
N GLU A 83 -16.31 5.59 7.86
CA GLU A 83 -16.71 5.79 9.26
C GLU A 83 -17.41 7.13 9.47
N ALA A 84 -16.93 8.20 8.82
CA ALA A 84 -17.56 9.51 8.90
C ALA A 84 -18.95 9.52 8.25
N ALA A 85 -19.14 8.79 7.15
CA ALA A 85 -20.43 8.63 6.50
C ALA A 85 -21.42 7.86 7.39
N ASP A 86 -20.97 6.75 7.99
CA ASP A 86 -21.78 5.94 8.89
C ASP A 86 -22.19 6.73 10.15
N ALA A 87 -21.27 7.48 10.75
CA ALA A 87 -21.57 8.34 11.90
C ALA A 87 -22.63 9.41 11.58
N LYS A 88 -22.54 10.06 10.41
CA LYS A 88 -23.54 11.04 9.96
C LYS A 88 -24.91 10.38 9.73
N ALA A 89 -24.93 9.20 9.12
CA ALA A 89 -26.15 8.46 8.88
C ALA A 89 -26.83 8.04 10.20
N GLN A 90 -26.06 7.57 11.19
CA GLN A 90 -26.56 7.24 12.53
C GLN A 90 -27.16 8.46 13.23
N ALA A 91 -26.44 9.59 13.27
CA ALA A 91 -26.91 10.82 13.89
C ALA A 91 -28.22 11.34 13.23
N PHE A 92 -28.32 11.25 11.91
CA PHE A 92 -29.55 11.62 11.20
C PHE A 92 -30.72 10.67 11.53
N GLN A 93 -30.47 9.37 11.64
CA GLN A 93 -31.50 8.40 12.05
C GLN A 93 -31.97 8.64 13.49
N GLU A 94 -31.06 8.95 14.42
CA GLU A 94 -31.40 9.30 15.80
C GLU A 94 -32.24 10.58 15.86
N TRP A 95 -31.85 11.60 15.09
CA TRP A 95 -32.62 12.84 14.97
C TRP A 95 -34.02 12.56 14.41
N LEU A 96 -34.16 11.77 13.34
CA LEU A 96 -35.46 11.39 12.78
C LEU A 96 -36.32 10.65 13.79
N ARG A 97 -35.76 9.69 14.55
CA ARG A 97 -36.51 8.97 15.59
C ARG A 97 -36.97 9.90 16.70
N SER A 98 -36.13 10.84 17.13
CA SER A 98 -36.48 11.83 18.15
C SER A 98 -37.55 12.81 17.66
N PHE A 99 -37.43 13.30 16.43
CA PHE A 99 -38.31 14.32 15.87
C PHE A 99 -39.66 13.76 15.41
N VAL A 100 -39.68 12.57 14.81
CA VAL A 100 -40.90 11.94 14.26
C VAL A 100 -41.57 10.99 15.25
N GLY A 101 -40.80 10.32 16.12
CA GLY A 101 -41.31 9.39 17.13
C GLY A 101 -41.79 10.06 18.43
N GLY A 102 -41.59 11.38 18.57
CA GLY A 102 -42.10 12.18 19.68
C GLY A 102 -43.56 12.61 19.47
N ARG A 103 -44.50 11.67 19.62
CA ARG A 103 -45.92 11.96 19.92
C ARG A 103 -46.57 10.82 20.68
#